data_AF-A0A524EBG2-F1
#
_entry.id   AF-A0A524EBG2-F1
#
_cell.length_a   1.000
_cell.length_b   1.000
_cell.length_c   1.000
_cell.angle_alpha   90.00
_cell.angle_beta   90.00
_cell.angle_gamma   90.00
#
_symmetry.space_group_name_H-M   'P 1'
#
loop_
_entity.id
_entity.type
_entity.pdbx_description
1 polymer ?
#
loop_
_entity_poly.entity_id
_entity_poly.type
_entity_poly.pdbx_seq_one_letter_code
_entity_poly.pdbx_strand_id
1 'polypeptide(L)'
;MLKQELAEIVVVYEKARADFKTLVGETPENYRVLIFLNPEMHVSVNRVIEETGTPQAILTSEQITNLRAARINDFLPVSKETVYNSLPTLIYLSVPSYELTKEQELTLRVMLIHAFAHALMNENTESNSAKVLAQLYQLDVILKELMSNNVYQLNKVSKNKHVWAWQYFQDLIGVIRLFTEAGVEDFYTPTEDARKYTLFNNFSIEAINLIGERAKTARKKHLHDLIDEGFAHYVQQKAIDYLLKDDEYKLPKRHEDRSIIYPNDLKAFLAPPIGVFSQVIVNKLLSKYKDEKVMFEKLFSYNSDLELLEEFSWDEIKDLLAVNKNAHSEYVVDHWHSVKSRWSDIWSVYAYGWRQIEEYVSKIFRRKYSTFGQLLDDNPNISSKGYVKVDDKKVYVFETNDYGVGIDQLVILHNHMALYREDFKTILPAFADIIVFKKVGGIHVATLFAVHKTKYKSLSPYHLPVITRAVQVTKRKDAYKFELDDEKEEKFDIRTIDYTYLRKLTQPQRGAISYLIKEGLFEL
;
A
#
# COMPACT_ATOMS: atom_id res chain seq x y z
N MET A 1 -27.25 16.90 22.05
CA MET A 1 -26.42 17.39 20.93
C MET A 1 -26.08 16.27 19.97
N LEU A 2 -25.14 15.36 20.24
CA LEU A 2 -24.75 14.27 19.30
C LEU A 2 -25.89 13.41 18.70
N LYS A 3 -26.96 13.11 19.46
CA LYS A 3 -28.10 12.31 18.95
C LYS A 3 -29.00 13.05 17.95
N GLN A 4 -29.08 14.38 18.04
CA GLN A 4 -29.86 15.18 17.08
C GLN A 4 -29.05 15.45 15.81
N GLU A 5 -27.73 15.60 15.94
CA GLU A 5 -26.79 15.86 14.84
C GLU A 5 -26.62 14.67 13.87
N LEU A 6 -26.90 13.43 14.31
CA LEU A 6 -26.78 12.22 13.48
C LEU A 6 -28.14 11.65 13.02
N ALA A 7 -29.26 12.28 13.39
CA ALA A 7 -30.59 11.70 13.18
C ALA A 7 -30.91 11.48 11.68
N GLU A 8 -30.58 12.44 10.82
CA GLU A 8 -30.78 12.32 9.37
C GLU A 8 -29.92 11.21 8.77
N ILE A 9 -28.65 11.12 9.17
CA ILE A 9 -27.70 10.11 8.71
C ILE A 9 -28.18 8.70 9.06
N VAL A 10 -28.68 8.51 10.28
CA VAL A 10 -29.26 7.23 10.72
C VAL A 10 -30.49 6.87 9.87
N VAL A 11 -31.35 7.84 9.55
CA VAL A 11 -32.50 7.60 8.66
C VAL A 11 -32.06 7.19 7.26
N VAL A 12 -31.04 7.84 6.69
CA VAL A 12 -30.50 7.45 5.38
C VAL A 12 -29.92 6.04 5.42
N TYR A 13 -29.22 5.69 6.49
CA TYR A 13 -28.70 4.34 6.70
C TYR A 13 -29.80 3.27 6.75
N GLU A 14 -30.86 3.47 7.52
CA GLU A 14 -31.97 2.51 7.62
C GLU A 14 -32.70 2.35 6.27
N LYS A 15 -32.89 3.46 5.54
CA LYS A 15 -33.44 3.43 4.17
C LYS A 15 -32.54 2.64 3.23
N ALA A 16 -31.23 2.94 3.19
CA ALA A 16 -30.26 2.26 2.35
C ALA A 16 -30.27 0.74 2.60
N ARG A 17 -30.34 0.31 3.87
CA ARG A 17 -30.40 -1.11 4.23
C ARG A 17 -31.71 -1.77 3.75
N ALA A 18 -32.84 -1.07 3.85
CA ALA A 18 -34.12 -1.56 3.35
C ALA A 18 -34.16 -1.68 1.82
N ASP A 19 -33.59 -0.71 1.10
CA ASP A 19 -33.47 -0.78 -0.36
C ASP A 19 -32.56 -1.91 -0.79
N PHE A 20 -31.39 -2.04 -0.14
CA PHE A 20 -30.45 -3.12 -0.40
C PHE A 20 -31.14 -4.49 -0.30
N LYS A 21 -31.90 -4.72 0.79
CA LYS A 21 -32.70 -5.93 0.97
C LYS A 21 -33.70 -6.14 -0.17
N THR A 22 -34.31 -5.08 -0.66
CA THR A 22 -35.28 -5.14 -1.76
C THR A 22 -34.59 -5.50 -3.09
N LEU A 23 -33.39 -4.97 -3.32
CA LEU A 23 -32.62 -5.13 -4.57
C LEU A 23 -31.89 -6.47 -4.67
N VAL A 24 -31.44 -7.00 -3.53
CA VAL A 24 -30.56 -8.19 -3.45
C VAL A 24 -31.29 -9.39 -2.81
N GLY A 25 -32.27 -9.15 -1.95
CA GLY A 25 -33.05 -10.17 -1.24
C GLY A 25 -32.63 -10.38 0.22
N GLU A 26 -31.42 -9.97 0.59
CA GLU A 26 -30.85 -10.08 1.93
C GLU A 26 -29.99 -8.86 2.28
N THR A 27 -29.47 -8.80 3.51
CA THR A 27 -28.60 -7.72 3.99
C THR A 27 -27.35 -8.30 4.64
N PRO A 28 -26.18 -7.66 4.51
CA PRO A 28 -25.01 -8.05 5.28
C PRO A 28 -25.25 -7.85 6.79
N GLU A 29 -24.58 -8.64 7.62
CA GLU A 29 -24.72 -8.62 9.08
C GLU A 29 -23.38 -8.44 9.82
N ASN A 30 -22.24 -8.64 9.14
CA ASN A 30 -20.89 -8.64 9.71
C ASN A 30 -20.04 -7.48 9.17
N TYR A 31 -20.47 -6.25 9.45
CA TYR A 31 -19.72 -5.03 9.12
C TYR A 31 -19.75 -4.00 10.25
N ARG A 32 -18.88 -2.99 10.14
CA ARG A 32 -18.83 -1.85 11.06
C ARG A 32 -18.68 -0.57 10.25
N VAL A 33 -19.50 0.43 10.56
CA VAL A 33 -19.44 1.74 9.91
C VAL A 33 -18.82 2.75 10.87
N LEU A 34 -17.77 3.44 10.41
CA LEU A 34 -17.18 4.60 11.08
C LEU A 34 -17.43 5.85 10.24
N ILE A 35 -18.09 6.84 10.86
CA ILE A 35 -18.44 8.09 10.21
C ILE A 35 -17.49 9.21 10.65
N PHE A 36 -16.82 9.83 9.70
CA PHE A 36 -15.97 11.00 9.88
C PHE A 36 -16.77 12.27 9.63
N LEU A 37 -16.86 13.12 10.66
CA LEU A 37 -17.38 14.49 10.53
C LEU A 37 -16.36 15.44 9.88
N ASN A 38 -15.08 15.06 9.85
CA ASN A 38 -14.02 15.76 9.13
C ASN A 38 -13.53 14.91 7.95
N PRO A 39 -13.85 15.29 6.70
CA PRO A 39 -13.42 14.56 5.51
C PRO A 39 -11.90 14.39 5.38
N GLU A 40 -11.09 15.30 5.92
CA GLU A 40 -9.63 15.19 5.86
C GLU A 40 -9.09 13.98 6.64
N MET A 41 -9.78 13.60 7.73
CA MET A 41 -9.43 12.40 8.49
C MET A 41 -9.74 11.14 7.68
N HIS A 42 -10.85 11.15 6.94
CA HIS A 42 -11.23 10.04 6.08
C HIS A 42 -10.23 9.83 4.94
N VAL A 43 -9.84 10.90 4.24
CA VAL A 43 -8.81 10.85 3.17
C VAL A 43 -7.50 10.26 3.69
N SER A 44 -7.12 10.60 4.93
CA SER A 44 -5.91 10.05 5.54
C SER A 44 -6.01 8.54 5.77
N VAL A 45 -7.18 8.04 6.19
CA VAL A 45 -7.43 6.60 6.35
C VAL A 45 -7.44 5.88 5.01
N ASN A 46 -8.11 6.45 3.99
CA ASN A 46 -8.18 5.84 2.66
C ASN A 46 -6.78 5.60 2.08
N ARG A 47 -5.95 6.63 2.11
CA ARG A 47 -4.57 6.55 1.62
C ARG A 47 -3.71 5.54 2.35
N VAL A 48 -3.91 5.38 3.65
CA VAL A 48 -3.22 4.35 4.43
C VAL A 48 -3.67 2.97 3.95
N ILE A 49 -4.97 2.74 3.77
CA ILE A 49 -5.51 1.47 3.27
C ILE A 49 -4.98 1.16 1.86
N GLU A 50 -5.03 2.12 0.94
CA GLU A 50 -4.52 1.97 -0.44
C GLU A 50 -3.04 1.60 -0.47
N GLU A 51 -2.21 2.28 0.33
CA GLU A 51 -0.75 2.08 0.33
C GLU A 51 -0.32 0.79 1.05
N THR A 52 -1.01 0.42 2.13
CA THR A 52 -0.50 -0.59 3.08
C THR A 52 -1.37 -1.83 3.20
N GLY A 53 -2.57 -1.77 2.64
CA GLY A 53 -3.58 -2.82 2.67
C GLY A 53 -4.33 -2.92 3.99
N THR A 54 -4.09 -2.07 5.00
CA THR A 54 -4.91 -2.04 6.24
C THR A 54 -4.98 -0.62 6.83
N PRO A 55 -6.05 -0.25 7.54
CA PRO A 55 -6.17 1.08 8.17
C PRO A 55 -5.25 1.31 9.38
N GLN A 56 -4.64 0.25 9.92
CA GLN A 56 -3.79 0.32 11.12
C GLN A 56 -2.31 0.10 10.80
N ALA A 57 -1.97 -0.11 9.53
CA ALA A 57 -0.61 -0.35 9.14
C ALA A 57 0.29 0.84 9.47
N ILE A 58 1.52 0.50 9.81
CA ILE A 58 2.57 1.45 10.10
C ILE A 58 3.26 1.80 8.78
N LEU A 59 2.93 2.98 8.22
CA LEU A 59 3.68 3.63 7.12
C LEU A 59 5.10 4.00 7.57
N THR A 60 5.99 4.36 6.67
CA THR A 60 7.31 4.99 6.95
C THR A 60 7.26 6.52 6.79
N SER A 61 8.28 7.25 7.24
CA SER A 61 8.43 8.72 7.09
C SER A 61 8.24 9.19 5.66
N GLU A 62 8.87 8.48 4.71
CA GLU A 62 8.79 8.82 3.29
C GLU A 62 7.39 8.52 2.75
N GLN A 63 6.80 7.37 3.10
CA GLN A 63 5.42 7.07 2.70
C GLN A 63 4.47 8.13 3.26
N ILE A 64 4.64 8.54 4.52
CA ILE A 64 3.88 9.66 5.11
C ILE A 64 4.13 10.94 4.31
N THR A 65 5.37 11.23 3.90
CA THR A 65 5.72 12.43 3.12
C THR A 65 5.11 12.38 1.72
N ASN A 66 5.14 11.23 1.04
CA ASN A 66 4.51 11.01 -0.25
C ASN A 66 3.00 11.13 -0.14
N LEU A 67 2.39 10.54 0.89
CA LEU A 67 0.97 10.69 1.19
C LEU A 67 0.60 12.15 1.53
N ARG A 68 1.49 12.91 2.19
CA ARG A 68 1.30 14.35 2.43
C ARG A 68 1.47 15.17 1.16
N ALA A 69 2.44 14.86 0.30
CA ALA A 69 2.64 15.53 -0.98
C ALA A 69 1.46 15.26 -1.93
N ALA A 70 0.96 14.02 -1.95
CA ALA A 70 -0.28 13.66 -2.61
C ALA A 70 -1.50 14.39 -2.04
N ARG A 71 -1.43 14.93 -0.80
CA ARG A 71 -2.52 15.75 -0.21
C ARG A 71 -2.57 17.15 -0.81
N ILE A 72 -1.45 17.61 -1.35
CA ILE A 72 -1.33 18.92 -2.00
C ILE A 72 -1.78 18.83 -3.48
N ASN A 73 -1.82 17.61 -4.03
CA ASN A 73 -2.27 17.32 -5.38
C ASN A 73 -3.69 16.72 -5.34
N ASP A 74 -4.71 17.57 -5.17
CA ASP A 74 -6.13 17.18 -5.24
C ASP A 74 -6.53 16.77 -6.68
N PHE A 75 -6.14 15.55 -7.07
CA PHE A 75 -6.64 14.89 -8.28
C PHE A 75 -7.40 13.60 -7.97
N LEU A 76 -7.45 13.18 -6.69
CA LEU A 76 -8.37 12.13 -6.27
C LEU A 76 -9.70 12.79 -5.92
N PRO A 77 -10.83 12.31 -6.47
CA PRO A 77 -12.11 12.76 -5.96
C PRO A 77 -12.14 12.50 -4.46
N VAL A 78 -12.77 13.40 -3.71
CA VAL A 78 -13.00 13.23 -2.26
C VAL A 78 -13.85 11.96 -2.12
N SER A 79 -13.20 10.80 -2.02
CA SER A 79 -13.87 9.53 -1.83
C SER A 79 -14.50 9.62 -0.46
N LYS A 80 -15.82 9.80 -0.44
CA LYS A 80 -16.56 9.91 0.82
C LYS A 80 -16.83 8.54 1.45
N GLU A 81 -16.34 7.48 0.81
CA GLU A 81 -16.33 6.10 1.29
C GLU A 81 -14.94 5.49 1.12
N THR A 82 -14.63 4.56 1.99
CA THR A 82 -13.54 3.60 1.85
C THR A 82 -13.98 2.31 2.51
N VAL A 83 -13.97 1.22 1.75
CA VAL A 83 -14.33 -0.09 2.27
C VAL A 83 -13.06 -0.91 2.46
N TYR A 84 -12.85 -1.37 3.69
CA TYR A 84 -11.84 -2.37 3.97
C TYR A 84 -12.51 -3.74 4.05
N ASN A 85 -12.25 -4.55 3.02
CA ASN A 85 -12.92 -5.83 2.76
C ASN A 85 -12.48 -6.97 3.68
N SER A 86 -12.40 -6.72 4.99
CA SER A 86 -12.15 -7.72 6.02
C SER A 86 -13.44 -8.37 6.55
N LEU A 87 -13.29 -9.25 7.53
CA LEU A 87 -14.38 -9.79 8.36
C LEU A 87 -14.15 -9.42 9.85
N PRO A 88 -14.99 -8.56 10.46
CA PRO A 88 -16.07 -7.78 9.83
C PRO A 88 -15.55 -6.81 8.76
N THR A 89 -16.39 -6.47 7.78
CA THR A 89 -16.05 -5.43 6.80
C THR A 89 -16.04 -4.08 7.50
N LEU A 90 -14.98 -3.29 7.33
CA LEU A 90 -14.89 -1.96 7.95
C LEU A 90 -15.20 -0.91 6.88
N ILE A 91 -16.28 -0.18 7.10
CA ILE A 91 -16.76 0.86 6.20
C ILE A 91 -16.43 2.21 6.82
N TYR A 92 -15.66 3.00 6.10
CA TYR A 92 -15.27 4.34 6.49
C TYR A 92 -16.02 5.32 5.60
N LEU A 93 -16.76 6.25 6.20
CA LEU A 93 -17.58 7.21 5.48
C LEU A 93 -17.29 8.62 5.97
N SER A 94 -17.24 9.59 5.08
CA SER A 94 -17.29 11.01 5.44
C SER A 94 -18.66 11.58 5.09
N VAL A 95 -19.32 12.18 6.07
CA VAL A 95 -20.64 12.79 5.83
C VAL A 95 -20.47 14.30 5.62
N PRO A 96 -21.22 14.92 4.70
CA PRO A 96 -21.30 16.38 4.60
C PRO A 96 -21.95 17.00 5.86
N SER A 97 -22.23 18.31 5.81
CA SER A 97 -22.85 19.10 6.89
C SER A 97 -24.09 18.42 7.52
N TYR A 98 -24.39 18.81 8.76
CA TYR A 98 -25.45 18.20 9.59
C TYR A 98 -26.87 18.21 8.98
N GLU A 99 -27.16 19.16 8.08
CA GLU A 99 -28.40 19.16 7.28
C GLU A 99 -28.07 18.67 5.86
N LEU A 100 -28.66 17.53 5.47
CA LEU A 100 -28.41 16.93 4.17
C LEU A 100 -29.33 17.51 3.10
N THR A 101 -28.75 18.01 2.01
CA THR A 101 -29.54 18.29 0.80
C THR A 101 -30.02 16.98 0.17
N LYS A 102 -31.04 17.02 -0.71
CA LYS A 102 -31.52 15.82 -1.42
C LYS A 102 -30.43 15.13 -2.25
N GLU A 103 -29.52 15.90 -2.85
CA GLU A 103 -28.36 15.35 -3.58
C GLU A 103 -27.37 14.65 -2.63
N GLN A 104 -27.16 15.20 -1.43
CA GLN A 104 -26.31 14.59 -0.41
C GLN A 104 -26.94 13.33 0.20
N GLU A 105 -28.26 13.35 0.44
CA GLU A 105 -29.03 12.17 0.85
C GLU A 105 -28.90 11.05 -0.19
N LEU A 106 -29.12 11.36 -1.48
CA LEU A 106 -28.96 10.39 -2.57
C LEU A 106 -27.54 9.81 -2.60
N THR A 107 -26.54 10.69 -2.56
CA THR A 107 -25.13 10.29 -2.63
C THR A 107 -24.79 9.35 -1.46
N LEU A 108 -25.13 9.72 -0.22
CA LEU A 108 -24.88 8.89 0.95
C LEU A 108 -25.61 7.54 0.89
N ARG A 109 -26.87 7.53 0.43
CA ARG A 109 -27.68 6.31 0.29
C ARG A 109 -27.07 5.33 -0.71
N VAL A 110 -26.60 5.82 -1.87
CA VAL A 110 -25.94 5.01 -2.91
C VAL A 110 -24.59 4.47 -2.42
N MET A 111 -23.80 5.28 -1.73
CA MET A 111 -22.52 4.86 -1.16
C MET A 111 -22.71 3.73 -0.14
N LEU A 112 -23.63 3.92 0.82
CA LEU A 112 -23.97 2.87 1.77
C LEU A 112 -24.42 1.56 1.11
N ILE A 113 -25.23 1.64 0.04
CA ILE A 113 -25.66 0.45 -0.72
C ILE A 113 -24.47 -0.25 -1.38
N HIS A 114 -23.52 0.49 -1.95
CA HIS A 114 -22.29 -0.07 -2.50
C HIS A 114 -21.42 -0.70 -1.41
N ALA A 115 -21.24 -0.04 -0.26
CA ALA A 115 -20.53 -0.62 0.89
C ALA A 115 -21.18 -1.90 1.43
N PHE A 116 -22.52 -1.94 1.46
CA PHE A 116 -23.26 -3.15 1.85
C PHE A 116 -23.06 -4.28 0.84
N ALA A 117 -22.88 -3.97 -0.45
CA ALA A 117 -22.58 -4.98 -1.45
C ALA A 117 -21.21 -5.62 -1.20
N HIS A 118 -20.19 -4.82 -0.91
CA HIS A 118 -18.89 -5.33 -0.47
C HIS A 118 -18.99 -6.17 0.81
N ALA A 119 -19.71 -5.68 1.82
CA ALA A 119 -19.91 -6.42 3.06
C ALA A 119 -20.57 -7.79 2.83
N LEU A 120 -21.62 -7.83 2.00
CA LEU A 120 -22.31 -9.07 1.67
C LEU A 120 -21.40 -10.02 0.87
N MET A 121 -20.64 -9.51 -0.09
CA MET A 121 -19.65 -10.29 -0.84
C MET A 121 -18.62 -10.91 0.11
N ASN A 122 -18.08 -10.13 1.05
CA ASN A 122 -17.08 -10.62 2.01
C ASN A 122 -17.63 -11.68 2.98
N GLU A 123 -18.92 -11.59 3.34
CA GLU A 123 -19.60 -12.56 4.19
C GLU A 123 -19.82 -13.90 3.49
N ASN A 124 -20.15 -13.86 2.20
CA ASN A 124 -20.61 -15.03 1.45
C ASN A 124 -19.55 -15.66 0.55
N THR A 125 -18.45 -14.96 0.25
CA THR A 125 -17.40 -15.48 -0.66
C THR A 125 -16.67 -16.70 -0.10
N GLU A 126 -16.35 -17.67 -0.98
CA GLU A 126 -15.44 -18.78 -0.68
C GLU A 126 -13.97 -18.34 -0.62
N SER A 127 -13.64 -17.17 -1.19
CA SER A 127 -12.30 -16.60 -1.18
C SER A 127 -11.77 -16.40 0.24
N ASN A 128 -10.47 -16.65 0.43
CA ASN A 128 -9.82 -16.37 1.70
C ASN A 128 -9.47 -14.88 1.90
N SER A 129 -9.70 -14.03 0.89
CA SER A 129 -9.26 -12.63 0.85
C SER A 129 -9.66 -11.87 2.12
N ALA A 130 -10.97 -11.87 2.46
CA ALA A 130 -11.47 -11.11 3.60
C ALA A 130 -10.95 -11.63 4.96
N LYS A 131 -10.78 -12.95 5.08
CA LYS A 131 -10.20 -13.59 6.28
C LYS A 131 -8.72 -13.21 6.44
N VAL A 132 -7.96 -13.22 5.35
CA VAL A 132 -6.55 -12.82 5.35
C VAL A 132 -6.41 -11.34 5.68
N LEU A 133 -7.25 -10.47 5.12
CA LEU A 133 -7.27 -9.05 5.47
C LEU A 133 -7.56 -8.84 6.97
N ALA A 134 -8.56 -9.51 7.53
CA ALA A 134 -8.83 -9.45 8.98
C ALA A 134 -7.61 -9.85 9.83
N GLN A 135 -6.87 -10.89 9.43
CA GLN A 135 -5.63 -11.29 10.10
C GLN A 135 -4.53 -10.23 9.99
N LEU A 136 -4.35 -9.64 8.81
CA LEU A 136 -3.37 -8.56 8.60
C LEU A 136 -3.71 -7.35 9.46
N TYR A 137 -4.98 -6.96 9.53
CA TYR A 137 -5.44 -5.89 10.42
C TYR A 137 -5.12 -6.19 11.88
N GLN A 138 -5.37 -7.41 12.37
CA GLN A 138 -5.04 -7.79 13.74
C GLN A 138 -3.54 -7.71 14.03
N LEU A 139 -2.70 -8.21 13.12
CA LEU A 139 -1.25 -8.11 13.23
C LEU A 139 -0.78 -6.65 13.27
N ASP A 140 -1.35 -5.80 12.41
CA ASP A 140 -1.03 -4.36 12.35
C ASP A 140 -1.48 -3.62 13.61
N VAL A 141 -2.62 -3.98 14.22
CA VAL A 141 -3.05 -3.46 15.52
C VAL A 141 -2.06 -3.84 16.62
N ILE A 142 -1.63 -5.10 16.68
CA ILE A 142 -0.65 -5.55 17.68
C ILE A 142 0.68 -4.80 17.51
N LEU A 143 1.17 -4.66 16.28
CA LEU A 143 2.37 -3.90 15.96
C LEU A 143 2.26 -2.43 16.42
N LYS A 144 1.11 -1.81 16.16
CA LYS A 144 0.82 -0.43 16.57
C LYS A 144 0.77 -0.26 18.09
N GLU A 145 0.18 -1.21 18.81
CA GLU A 145 0.16 -1.21 20.28
C GLU A 145 1.56 -1.42 20.87
N LEU A 146 2.34 -2.35 20.31
CA LEU A 146 3.75 -2.56 20.68
C LEU A 146 4.56 -1.27 20.50
N MET A 147 4.41 -0.59 19.36
CA MET A 147 5.05 0.69 19.11
C MET A 147 4.61 1.77 20.11
N SER A 148 3.29 1.92 20.33
CA SER A 148 2.73 2.93 21.23
C SER A 148 3.23 2.76 22.66
N ASN A 149 3.29 1.52 23.15
CA ASN A 149 3.83 1.19 24.46
C ASN A 149 5.31 1.55 24.59
N ASN A 150 6.12 1.27 23.57
CA ASN A 150 7.55 1.61 23.60
C ASN A 150 7.80 3.12 23.55
N VAL A 151 7.04 3.86 22.72
CA VAL A 151 7.09 5.33 22.69
C VAL A 151 6.71 5.91 24.06
N TYR A 152 5.65 5.38 24.68
CA TYR A 152 5.22 5.82 26.00
C TYR A 152 6.31 5.57 27.06
N GLN A 153 6.89 4.37 27.11
CA GLN A 153 7.94 4.04 28.08
C GLN A 153 9.20 4.89 27.87
N LEU A 154 9.61 5.12 26.62
CA LEU A 154 10.75 5.99 26.31
C LEU A 154 10.55 7.40 26.88
N ASN A 155 9.39 8.01 26.61
CA ASN A 155 9.04 9.34 27.10
C ASN A 155 8.93 9.39 28.64
N LYS A 156 8.48 8.30 29.26
CA LYS A 156 8.38 8.19 30.73
C LYS A 156 9.76 8.11 31.38
N VAL A 157 10.67 7.29 30.85
CA VAL A 157 12.01 7.08 31.41
C VAL A 157 12.89 8.31 31.20
N SER A 158 12.82 8.95 30.03
CA SER A 158 13.62 10.15 29.75
C SER A 158 13.11 11.42 30.45
N LYS A 159 11.93 11.35 31.09
CA LYS A 159 11.21 12.50 31.67
C LYS A 159 10.97 13.65 30.68
N ASN A 160 11.13 13.40 29.38
CA ASN A 160 11.00 14.37 28.29
C ASN A 160 10.15 13.76 27.18
N LYS A 161 9.26 14.57 26.59
CA LYS A 161 8.49 14.14 25.42
C LYS A 161 9.36 14.21 24.17
N HIS A 162 9.84 13.07 23.71
CA HIS A 162 10.56 12.96 22.44
C HIS A 162 9.56 12.95 21.29
N VAL A 163 9.36 14.11 20.66
CA VAL A 163 8.45 14.28 19.51
C VAL A 163 8.85 13.37 18.32
N TRP A 164 10.14 13.01 18.23
CA TRP A 164 10.68 12.12 17.20
C TRP A 164 10.48 10.62 17.48
N ALA A 165 10.10 10.22 18.70
CA ALA A 165 10.09 8.81 19.10
C ALA A 165 9.12 7.97 18.27
N TRP A 166 7.92 8.49 18.03
CA TRP A 166 6.91 7.80 17.22
C TRP A 166 7.42 7.55 15.81
N GLN A 167 7.91 8.60 15.14
CA GLN A 167 8.45 8.49 13.79
C GLN A 167 9.63 7.53 13.71
N TYR A 168 10.48 7.53 14.74
CA TYR A 168 11.62 6.62 14.83
C TYR A 168 11.20 5.13 14.86
N PHE A 169 10.26 4.74 15.74
CA PHE A 169 9.79 3.34 15.77
C PHE A 169 9.03 2.96 14.50
N GLN A 170 8.30 3.93 13.95
CA GLN A 170 7.56 3.81 12.71
C GLN A 170 8.50 3.50 11.51
N ASP A 171 9.65 4.17 11.42
CA ASP A 171 10.68 3.90 10.41
C ASP A 171 11.45 2.58 10.65
N LEU A 172 11.70 2.25 11.92
CA LEU A 172 12.32 0.98 12.31
C LEU A 172 11.50 -0.23 11.83
N ILE A 173 10.19 -0.21 12.07
CA ILE A 173 9.27 -1.26 11.63
C ILE A 173 9.23 -1.35 10.10
N GLY A 174 9.10 -0.21 9.43
CA GLY A 174 9.00 -0.17 7.96
C GLY A 174 10.19 -0.82 7.27
N VAL A 175 11.39 -0.65 7.83
CA VAL A 175 12.57 -1.25 7.21
C VAL A 175 12.88 -2.66 7.76
N ILE A 176 12.50 -3.03 9.00
CA ILE A 176 12.45 -4.46 9.39
C ILE A 176 11.56 -5.25 8.41
N ARG A 177 10.40 -4.68 8.05
CA ARG A 177 9.51 -5.26 7.03
C ARG A 177 10.20 -5.43 5.69
N LEU A 178 10.94 -4.44 5.22
CA LEU A 178 11.72 -4.54 3.99
C LEU A 178 12.75 -5.67 4.03
N PHE A 179 13.54 -5.78 5.10
CA PHE A 179 14.53 -6.86 5.22
C PHE A 179 13.89 -8.25 5.30
N THR A 180 12.75 -8.33 6.00
CA THR A 180 11.96 -9.56 6.11
C THR A 180 11.38 -9.98 4.75
N GLU A 181 10.82 -9.02 3.99
CA GLU A 181 10.33 -9.24 2.62
C GLU A 181 11.46 -9.65 1.66
N ALA A 182 12.68 -9.12 1.87
CA ALA A 182 13.88 -9.50 1.12
C ALA A 182 14.46 -10.88 1.52
N GLY A 183 13.88 -11.55 2.51
CA GLY A 183 14.33 -12.85 3.01
C GLY A 183 15.64 -12.81 3.80
N VAL A 184 15.94 -11.68 4.45
CA VAL A 184 17.14 -11.52 5.29
C VAL A 184 16.78 -11.79 6.75
N GLU A 185 16.89 -13.05 7.15
CA GLU A 185 16.53 -13.52 8.50
C GLU A 185 17.58 -13.10 9.56
N ASP A 186 18.85 -13.02 9.17
CA ASP A 186 19.99 -12.66 10.05
C ASP A 186 20.16 -11.14 10.25
N PHE A 187 19.24 -10.32 9.73
CA PHE A 187 19.45 -8.86 9.75
C PHE A 187 19.39 -8.28 11.16
N TYR A 188 18.58 -8.89 12.03
CA TYR A 188 18.44 -8.53 13.42
C TYR A 188 18.08 -9.78 14.23
N THR A 189 19.07 -10.41 14.83
CA THR A 189 18.86 -11.51 15.78
C THR A 189 19.69 -11.23 17.02
N PRO A 190 19.18 -10.43 17.97
CA PRO A 190 19.78 -10.39 19.30
C PRO A 190 19.82 -11.82 19.83
N THR A 191 20.96 -12.24 20.39
CA THR A 191 21.09 -13.58 20.99
C THR A 191 20.01 -13.78 22.05
N GLU A 192 19.56 -15.01 22.31
CA GLU A 192 18.50 -15.27 23.30
C GLU A 192 18.82 -14.64 24.68
N ASP A 193 20.10 -14.56 25.04
CA ASP A 193 20.56 -13.89 26.26
C ASP A 193 20.31 -12.38 26.28
N ALA A 194 20.30 -11.71 25.12
CA ALA A 194 20.03 -10.28 25.00
C ALA A 194 18.57 -9.90 25.33
N ARG A 195 17.63 -10.87 25.35
CA ARG A 195 16.24 -10.68 25.82
C ARG A 195 16.18 -10.22 27.28
N LYS A 196 17.18 -10.59 28.09
CA LYS A 196 17.24 -10.32 29.54
C LYS A 196 17.60 -8.86 29.87
N TYR A 197 18.03 -8.05 28.90
CA TYR A 197 18.65 -6.76 29.17
C TYR A 197 17.73 -5.55 29.00
N THR A 198 16.80 -5.54 28.03
CA THR A 198 15.88 -4.40 27.84
C THR A 198 14.52 -4.77 27.25
N LEU A 199 13.55 -3.89 27.50
CA LEU A 199 12.27 -3.82 26.80
C LEU A 199 12.41 -3.60 25.28
N PHE A 200 13.45 -2.90 24.83
CA PHE A 200 13.66 -2.64 23.40
C PHE A 200 14.01 -3.91 22.62
N ASN A 201 14.90 -4.76 23.16
CA ASN A 201 15.24 -6.03 22.53
C ASN A 201 14.00 -6.95 22.42
N ASN A 202 13.15 -6.96 23.45
CA ASN A 202 11.90 -7.70 23.43
C ASN A 202 10.92 -7.12 22.38
N PHE A 203 10.80 -5.80 22.29
CA PHE A 203 10.01 -5.13 21.25
C PHE A 203 10.46 -5.53 19.84
N SER A 204 11.76 -5.46 19.55
CA SER A 204 12.24 -5.70 18.19
C SER A 204 12.12 -7.17 17.78
N ILE A 205 12.36 -8.12 18.68
CA ILE A 205 12.11 -9.54 18.41
C ILE A 205 10.64 -9.77 18.10
N GLU A 206 9.74 -9.21 18.92
CA GLU A 206 8.30 -9.37 18.73
C GLU A 206 7.84 -8.72 17.41
N ALA A 207 8.33 -7.51 17.11
CA ALA A 207 8.04 -6.82 15.87
C ALA A 207 8.51 -7.63 14.65
N ILE A 208 9.70 -8.22 14.68
CA ILE A 208 10.21 -9.07 13.59
C ILE A 208 9.34 -10.30 13.40
N ASN A 209 8.96 -10.98 14.48
CA ASN A 209 8.08 -12.14 14.40
C ASN A 209 6.74 -11.77 13.76
N LEU A 210 6.09 -10.71 14.24
CA LEU A 210 4.80 -10.24 13.72
C LEU A 210 4.90 -9.77 12.26
N ILE A 211 5.97 -9.08 11.89
CA ILE A 211 6.22 -8.66 10.51
C ILE A 211 6.45 -9.86 9.59
N GLY A 212 7.19 -10.88 10.05
CA GLY A 212 7.39 -12.13 9.33
C GLY A 212 6.08 -12.90 9.14
N GLU A 213 5.24 -12.98 10.17
CA GLU A 213 3.90 -13.56 10.08
C GLU A 213 2.99 -12.77 9.14
N ARG A 214 3.03 -11.43 9.21
CA ARG A 214 2.29 -10.53 8.32
C ARG A 214 2.67 -10.76 6.87
N ALA A 215 3.97 -10.82 6.55
CA ALA A 215 4.46 -11.07 5.19
C ALA A 215 4.01 -12.45 4.67
N LYS A 216 4.13 -13.51 5.49
CA LYS A 216 3.64 -14.86 5.15
C LYS A 216 2.13 -14.89 4.92
N THR A 217 1.38 -14.14 5.72
CA THR A 217 -0.09 -14.07 5.67
C THR A 217 -0.57 -13.31 4.43
N ALA A 218 0.04 -12.15 4.14
CA ALA A 218 -0.32 -11.34 2.97
C ALA A 218 -0.15 -12.11 1.66
N ARG A 219 0.90 -12.94 1.55
CA ARG A 219 1.15 -13.76 0.36
C ARG A 219 0.07 -14.80 0.09
N LYS A 220 -0.72 -15.19 1.10
CA LYS A 220 -1.83 -16.15 0.96
C LYS A 220 -3.14 -15.51 0.50
N LYS A 221 -3.24 -14.17 0.51
CA LYS A 221 -4.45 -13.44 0.08
C LYS A 221 -4.77 -13.80 -1.36
N HIS A 222 -5.96 -14.32 -1.63
CA HIS A 222 -6.44 -14.47 -3.00
C HIS A 222 -6.64 -13.11 -3.68
N LEU A 223 -6.37 -13.06 -4.98
CA LEU A 223 -6.72 -11.91 -5.82
C LEU A 223 -8.23 -11.96 -6.06
N HIS A 224 -8.97 -10.95 -5.61
CA HIS A 224 -10.44 -10.97 -5.61
C HIS A 224 -11.02 -9.57 -5.85
N ASP A 225 -10.22 -8.67 -6.42
CA ASP A 225 -10.57 -7.26 -6.53
C ASP A 225 -11.62 -7.04 -7.64
N LEU A 226 -11.57 -7.82 -8.75
CA LEU A 226 -12.57 -7.71 -9.83
C LEU A 226 -13.93 -8.27 -9.43
N ILE A 227 -13.95 -9.41 -8.73
CA ILE A 227 -15.20 -10.04 -8.29
C ILE A 227 -15.93 -9.11 -7.32
N ASP A 228 -15.19 -8.57 -6.36
CA ASP A 228 -15.70 -7.71 -5.30
C ASP A 228 -16.23 -6.37 -5.85
N GLU A 229 -15.41 -5.65 -6.62
CA GLU A 229 -15.81 -4.41 -7.28
C GLU A 229 -16.94 -4.63 -8.30
N GLY A 230 -16.93 -5.76 -9.01
CA GLY A 230 -17.96 -6.09 -10.00
C GLY A 230 -19.34 -6.26 -9.36
N PHE A 231 -19.41 -6.97 -8.24
CA PHE A 231 -20.66 -7.13 -7.50
C PHE A 231 -21.16 -5.80 -6.93
N ALA A 232 -20.25 -5.02 -6.32
CA ALA A 232 -20.60 -3.73 -5.71
C ALA A 232 -21.12 -2.72 -6.75
N HIS A 233 -20.43 -2.58 -7.89
CA HIS A 233 -20.86 -1.68 -8.96
C HIS A 233 -22.15 -2.16 -9.67
N TYR A 234 -22.37 -3.48 -9.78
CA TYR A 234 -23.62 -4.01 -10.31
C TYR A 234 -24.82 -3.62 -9.42
N VAL A 235 -24.70 -3.83 -8.10
CA VAL A 235 -25.76 -3.47 -7.14
C VAL A 235 -25.95 -1.95 -7.06
N GLN A 236 -24.85 -1.18 -7.09
CA GLN A 236 -24.89 0.29 -7.12
C GLN A 236 -25.70 0.82 -8.31
N GLN A 237 -25.48 0.28 -9.52
CA GLN A 237 -26.25 0.69 -10.70
C GLN A 237 -27.74 0.37 -10.54
N LYS A 238 -28.08 -0.85 -10.08
CA LYS A 238 -29.47 -1.22 -9.79
C LYS A 238 -30.11 -0.26 -8.78
N ALA A 239 -29.36 0.15 -7.76
CA ALA A 239 -29.83 1.08 -6.75
C ALA A 239 -30.11 2.47 -7.31
N ILE A 240 -29.24 2.98 -8.19
CA ILE A 240 -29.47 4.25 -8.88
C ILE A 240 -30.74 4.18 -9.72
N ASP A 241 -30.89 3.12 -10.52
CA ASP A 241 -32.07 2.94 -11.38
C ASP A 241 -33.36 2.84 -10.56
N TYR A 242 -33.29 2.17 -9.40
CA TYR A 242 -34.41 2.06 -8.46
C TYR A 242 -34.76 3.40 -7.81
N LEU A 243 -33.78 4.11 -7.24
CA LEU A 243 -33.99 5.36 -6.52
C LEU A 243 -34.45 6.51 -7.43
N LEU A 244 -34.06 6.48 -8.71
CA LEU A 244 -34.45 7.50 -9.68
C LEU A 244 -35.78 7.21 -10.38
N LYS A 245 -36.34 6.01 -10.21
CA LYS A 245 -37.63 5.64 -10.81
C LYS A 245 -38.82 6.42 -10.25
N ASP A 246 -38.78 6.71 -8.96
CA ASP A 246 -39.88 7.36 -8.23
C ASP A 246 -39.77 8.90 -8.22
N ASP A 247 -38.78 9.47 -8.93
CA ASP A 247 -38.47 10.91 -9.00
C ASP A 247 -38.33 11.60 -7.61
N GLU A 248 -38.02 10.83 -6.56
CA GLU A 248 -37.86 11.32 -5.18
C GLU A 248 -36.78 12.42 -5.11
N TYR A 249 -35.75 12.32 -5.95
CA TYR A 249 -34.57 13.17 -5.94
C TYR A 249 -34.54 14.25 -7.03
N LYS A 250 -35.48 14.23 -8.00
CA LYS A 250 -35.65 15.23 -9.07
C LYS A 250 -34.35 15.76 -9.68
N LEU A 251 -33.47 14.85 -10.09
CA LEU A 251 -32.17 15.25 -10.65
C LEU A 251 -32.35 16.00 -11.98
N PRO A 252 -31.57 17.09 -12.22
CA PRO A 252 -31.64 17.81 -13.47
C PRO A 252 -31.19 16.93 -14.63
N LYS A 253 -31.77 17.16 -15.82
CA LYS A 253 -31.39 16.47 -17.06
C LYS A 253 -30.75 17.45 -18.02
N ARG A 254 -29.76 16.99 -18.79
CA ARG A 254 -29.16 17.77 -19.87
C ARG A 254 -30.17 18.06 -20.97
N HIS A 255 -30.07 19.24 -21.56
CA HIS A 255 -31.00 19.66 -22.61
C HIS A 255 -30.83 18.88 -23.92
N GLU A 256 -29.62 18.45 -24.23
CA GLU A 256 -29.24 17.90 -25.55
C GLU A 256 -29.66 16.43 -25.72
N ASP A 257 -29.38 15.61 -24.72
CA ASP A 257 -29.52 14.14 -24.76
C ASP A 257 -30.49 13.60 -23.68
N ARG A 258 -31.02 14.49 -22.82
CA ARG A 258 -31.86 14.15 -21.66
C ARG A 258 -31.18 13.24 -20.63
N SER A 259 -29.85 13.12 -20.66
CA SER A 259 -29.11 12.35 -19.66
C SER A 259 -29.17 13.02 -18.29
N ILE A 260 -29.13 12.20 -17.24
CA ILE A 260 -29.22 12.67 -15.85
C ILE A 260 -27.90 13.35 -15.46
N ILE A 261 -27.99 14.54 -14.88
CA ILE A 261 -26.87 15.25 -14.29
C ILE A 261 -26.76 14.78 -12.84
N TYR A 262 -25.87 13.83 -12.60
CA TYR A 262 -25.59 13.33 -11.26
C TYR A 262 -24.92 14.40 -10.37
N PRO A 263 -25.13 14.35 -9.05
CA PRO A 263 -24.36 15.15 -8.09
C PRO A 263 -22.86 14.96 -8.30
N ASN A 264 -22.07 16.03 -8.16
CA ASN A 264 -20.62 15.97 -8.42
C ASN A 264 -19.91 14.91 -7.57
N ASP A 265 -20.32 14.78 -6.31
CA ASP A 265 -19.75 13.79 -5.37
C ASP A 265 -20.07 12.34 -5.79
N LEU A 266 -21.21 12.13 -6.45
CA LEU A 266 -21.61 10.80 -6.92
C LEU A 266 -20.89 10.41 -8.22
N LYS A 267 -20.57 11.37 -9.10
CA LYS A 267 -19.88 11.10 -10.38
C LYS A 267 -18.55 10.37 -10.20
N ALA A 268 -17.75 10.85 -9.24
CA ALA A 268 -16.46 10.24 -8.91
C ALA A 268 -16.56 8.77 -8.50
N PHE A 269 -17.63 8.46 -7.78
CA PHE A 269 -17.93 7.13 -7.27
C PHE A 269 -18.50 6.19 -8.36
N LEU A 270 -18.94 6.74 -9.49
CA LEU A 270 -19.48 5.99 -10.62
C LEU A 270 -18.46 5.73 -11.73
N ALA A 271 -17.35 6.48 -11.77
CA ALA A 271 -16.32 6.41 -12.80
C ALA A 271 -15.01 5.65 -12.45
N PRO A 272 -14.83 4.90 -11.34
CA PRO A 272 -13.55 4.20 -11.17
C PRO A 272 -13.38 3.14 -12.28
N PRO A 273 -12.25 3.13 -13.03
CA PRO A 273 -12.07 2.19 -14.15
C PRO A 273 -12.22 0.72 -13.77
N ILE A 274 -11.82 0.34 -12.55
CA ILE A 274 -11.93 -1.04 -12.06
C ILE A 274 -13.39 -1.45 -11.88
N GLY A 275 -14.20 -0.56 -11.30
CA GLY A 275 -15.63 -0.75 -11.15
C GLY A 275 -16.36 -0.88 -12.49
N VAL A 276 -16.07 0.02 -13.42
CA VAL A 276 -16.66 0.02 -14.78
C VAL A 276 -16.34 -1.29 -15.51
N PHE A 277 -15.07 -1.72 -15.51
CA PHE A 277 -14.67 -2.96 -16.17
C PHE A 277 -15.29 -4.19 -15.49
N SER A 278 -15.24 -4.25 -14.16
CA SER A 278 -15.74 -5.39 -13.39
C SER A 278 -17.25 -5.55 -13.52
N GLN A 279 -18.00 -4.44 -13.52
CA GLN A 279 -19.45 -4.46 -13.76
C GLN A 279 -19.79 -5.03 -15.14
N VAL A 280 -19.02 -4.70 -16.18
CA VAL A 280 -19.24 -5.25 -17.53
C VAL A 280 -19.01 -6.76 -17.56
N ILE A 281 -18.02 -7.26 -16.83
CA ILE A 281 -17.80 -8.71 -16.67
C ILE A 281 -19.03 -9.35 -16.00
N VAL A 282 -19.53 -8.76 -14.90
CA VAL A 282 -20.72 -9.25 -14.20
C VAL A 282 -21.96 -9.25 -15.09
N ASN A 283 -22.19 -8.19 -15.88
CA ASN A 283 -23.28 -8.11 -16.84
C ASN A 283 -23.18 -9.20 -17.93
N LYS A 284 -21.96 -9.55 -18.35
CA LYS A 284 -21.74 -10.67 -19.26
C LYS A 284 -22.01 -12.02 -18.60
N LEU A 285 -21.64 -12.20 -17.33
CA LEU A 285 -22.02 -13.40 -16.57
C LEU A 285 -23.55 -13.51 -16.44
N LEU A 286 -24.24 -12.42 -16.14
CA LEU A 286 -25.71 -12.41 -16.10
C LEU A 286 -26.30 -12.80 -17.46
N SER A 287 -25.73 -12.31 -18.56
CA SER A 287 -26.17 -12.67 -19.92
C SER A 287 -25.95 -14.16 -20.22
N LYS A 288 -24.90 -14.76 -19.66
CA LYS A 288 -24.56 -16.19 -19.79
C LYS A 288 -25.52 -17.07 -18.98
N TYR A 289 -25.77 -16.72 -17.72
CA TYR A 289 -26.59 -17.53 -16.80
C TYR A 289 -28.09 -17.24 -16.87
N LYS A 290 -28.48 -16.04 -17.34
CA LYS A 290 -29.88 -15.56 -17.49
C LYS A 290 -30.70 -15.57 -16.20
N ASP A 291 -30.05 -15.73 -15.06
CA ASP A 291 -30.65 -15.70 -13.73
C ASP A 291 -29.69 -14.96 -12.79
N GLU A 292 -30.21 -13.93 -12.14
CA GLU A 292 -29.43 -13.08 -11.23
C GLU A 292 -29.00 -13.83 -9.97
N LYS A 293 -29.87 -14.69 -9.41
CA LYS A 293 -29.52 -15.46 -8.20
C LYS A 293 -28.41 -16.45 -8.48
N VAL A 294 -28.49 -17.15 -9.62
CA VAL A 294 -27.44 -18.07 -10.06
C VAL A 294 -26.13 -17.32 -10.32
N MET A 295 -26.20 -16.11 -10.89
CA MET A 295 -25.01 -15.27 -11.09
C MET A 295 -24.38 -14.84 -9.76
N PHE A 296 -25.18 -14.46 -8.76
CA PHE A 296 -24.67 -14.15 -7.41
C PHE A 296 -24.04 -15.37 -6.74
N GLU A 297 -24.70 -16.53 -6.76
CA GLU A 297 -24.14 -17.79 -6.25
C GLU A 297 -22.80 -18.12 -6.91
N LYS A 298 -22.68 -17.87 -8.22
CA LYS A 298 -21.43 -18.04 -8.95
C LYS A 298 -20.35 -17.07 -8.49
N LEU A 299 -20.68 -15.78 -8.36
CA LEU A 299 -19.72 -14.78 -7.87
C LEU A 299 -19.21 -15.12 -6.48
N PHE A 300 -20.07 -15.56 -5.56
CA PHE A 300 -19.68 -15.99 -4.22
C PHE A 300 -18.80 -17.25 -4.22
N SER A 301 -18.97 -18.14 -5.20
CA SER A 301 -18.19 -19.38 -5.31
C SER A 301 -16.77 -19.20 -5.85
N TYR A 302 -16.47 -18.08 -6.51
CA TYR A 302 -15.13 -17.87 -7.08
C TYR A 302 -14.12 -17.56 -5.96
N ASN A 303 -13.05 -18.35 -5.90
CA ASN A 303 -11.97 -18.14 -4.94
C ASN A 303 -11.07 -16.97 -5.32
N SER A 304 -10.93 -16.70 -6.63
CA SER A 304 -10.05 -15.65 -7.15
C SER A 304 -10.52 -15.08 -8.48
N ASP A 305 -10.04 -13.88 -8.80
CA ASP A 305 -10.27 -13.18 -10.08
C ASP A 305 -9.84 -14.02 -11.29
N LEU A 306 -8.90 -14.94 -11.13
CA LEU A 306 -8.53 -15.88 -12.20
C LEU A 306 -9.71 -16.78 -12.58
N GLU A 307 -10.41 -17.35 -11.60
CA GLU A 307 -11.53 -18.25 -11.85
C GLU A 307 -12.67 -17.51 -12.55
N LEU A 308 -12.94 -16.26 -12.13
CA LEU A 308 -13.87 -15.37 -12.82
C LEU A 308 -13.47 -15.14 -14.28
N LEU A 309 -12.21 -14.78 -14.52
CA LEU A 309 -11.73 -14.45 -15.86
C LEU A 309 -11.69 -15.68 -16.78
N GLU A 310 -11.51 -16.89 -16.25
CA GLU A 310 -11.53 -18.15 -17.01
C GLU A 310 -12.92 -18.54 -17.55
N GLU A 311 -13.99 -17.84 -17.14
CA GLU A 311 -15.31 -17.96 -17.74
C GLU A 311 -15.38 -17.40 -19.18
N PHE A 312 -14.34 -16.66 -19.61
CA PHE A 312 -14.22 -15.98 -20.88
C PHE A 312 -12.91 -16.35 -21.60
N SER A 313 -12.90 -16.21 -22.93
CA SER A 313 -11.67 -16.30 -23.70
C SER A 313 -10.81 -15.04 -23.55
N TRP A 314 -9.50 -15.18 -23.78
CA TRP A 314 -8.58 -14.05 -23.73
C TRP A 314 -8.92 -12.94 -24.73
N ASP A 315 -9.37 -13.31 -25.93
CA ASP A 315 -9.76 -12.34 -26.96
C ASP A 315 -11.02 -11.57 -26.54
N GLU A 316 -12.00 -12.25 -25.92
CA GLU A 316 -13.17 -11.56 -25.34
C GLU A 316 -12.76 -10.57 -24.24
N ILE A 317 -11.84 -10.95 -23.36
CA ILE A 317 -11.35 -10.06 -22.29
C ILE A 317 -10.62 -8.84 -22.88
N LYS A 318 -9.79 -9.04 -23.91
CA LYS A 318 -9.10 -7.95 -24.60
C LYS A 318 -10.07 -7.00 -25.27
N ASP A 319 -11.08 -7.53 -25.94
CA ASP A 319 -12.09 -6.72 -26.61
C ASP A 319 -12.91 -5.93 -25.60
N LEU A 320 -13.26 -6.54 -24.46
CA LEU A 320 -13.91 -5.85 -23.34
C LEU A 320 -13.06 -4.70 -22.82
N LEU A 321 -11.76 -4.92 -22.57
CA LEU A 321 -10.86 -3.86 -22.10
C LEU A 321 -10.78 -2.71 -23.10
N ALA A 322 -10.58 -3.01 -24.39
CA ALA A 322 -10.41 -2.00 -25.43
C ALA A 322 -11.68 -1.16 -25.65
N VAL A 323 -12.84 -1.81 -25.77
CA VAL A 323 -14.12 -1.12 -26.00
C VAL A 323 -14.49 -0.24 -24.81
N ASN A 324 -14.40 -0.77 -23.59
CA ASN A 324 -14.81 -0.02 -22.40
C ASN A 324 -13.85 1.10 -22.04
N LYS A 325 -12.54 0.93 -22.28
CA LYS A 325 -11.58 2.02 -22.11
C LYS A 325 -11.95 3.23 -22.96
N ASN A 326 -12.17 3.03 -24.26
CA ASN A 326 -12.50 4.12 -25.16
C ASN A 326 -13.87 4.74 -24.82
N ALA A 327 -14.90 3.91 -24.64
CA ALA A 327 -16.26 4.38 -24.35
C ALA A 327 -16.34 5.12 -23.00
N HIS A 328 -15.71 4.60 -21.95
CA HIS A 328 -15.68 5.24 -20.64
C HIS A 328 -14.87 6.54 -20.68
N SER A 329 -13.74 6.55 -21.37
CA SER A 329 -12.93 7.75 -21.60
C SER A 329 -13.72 8.86 -22.29
N GLU A 330 -14.45 8.55 -23.36
CA GLU A 330 -15.33 9.52 -24.05
C GLU A 330 -16.47 9.98 -23.15
N TYR A 331 -17.13 9.04 -22.45
CA TYR A 331 -18.24 9.35 -21.55
C TYR A 331 -17.84 10.32 -20.43
N VAL A 332 -16.73 10.07 -19.73
CA VAL A 332 -16.26 10.94 -18.63
C VAL A 332 -15.99 12.36 -19.11
N VAL A 333 -15.42 12.48 -20.31
CA VAL A 333 -15.09 13.77 -20.95
C VAL A 333 -16.37 14.53 -21.29
N ASP A 334 -17.32 13.88 -21.92
CA ASP A 334 -18.56 14.52 -22.37
C ASP A 334 -19.52 14.81 -21.21
N HIS A 335 -19.61 13.91 -20.22
CA HIS A 335 -20.72 13.88 -19.27
C HIS A 335 -20.38 14.40 -17.87
N TRP A 336 -19.23 14.03 -17.30
CA TRP A 336 -18.97 14.24 -15.87
C TRP A 336 -17.92 15.32 -15.57
N HIS A 337 -17.11 15.69 -16.55
CA HIS A 337 -16.49 17.02 -16.62
C HIS A 337 -17.53 18.16 -16.73
N SER A 338 -17.05 19.40 -16.76
CA SER A 338 -17.80 20.55 -17.28
C SER A 338 -16.86 21.47 -18.06
N VAL A 339 -17.41 22.37 -18.87
CA VAL A 339 -16.69 23.37 -19.70
C VAL A 339 -15.69 24.24 -18.90
N LYS A 340 -15.78 24.25 -17.55
CA LYS A 340 -14.89 25.02 -16.66
C LYS A 340 -13.75 24.22 -16.01
N SER A 341 -13.76 22.89 -16.05
CA SER A 341 -12.69 22.05 -15.50
C SER A 341 -11.68 21.70 -16.59
N ARG A 342 -10.39 21.94 -16.34
CA ARG A 342 -9.33 21.64 -17.32
C ARG A 342 -9.24 20.14 -17.53
N TRP A 343 -9.72 19.69 -18.68
CA TRP A 343 -9.67 18.30 -19.19
C TRP A 343 -8.32 17.61 -19.02
N SER A 344 -7.21 18.37 -19.07
CA SER A 344 -5.84 17.87 -18.86
C SER A 344 -5.59 17.23 -17.50
N ASP A 345 -6.35 17.64 -16.48
CA ASP A 345 -5.95 17.44 -15.08
C ASP A 345 -6.45 16.10 -14.52
N ILE A 346 -7.51 15.53 -15.09
CA ILE A 346 -8.16 14.30 -14.59
C ILE A 346 -8.03 13.14 -15.60
N TRP A 347 -7.84 13.43 -16.89
CA TRP A 347 -7.62 12.40 -17.93
C TRP A 347 -6.44 11.48 -17.60
N SER A 348 -5.34 12.05 -17.12
CA SER A 348 -4.13 11.31 -16.75
C SER A 348 -4.40 10.27 -15.65
N VAL A 349 -5.30 10.57 -14.71
CA VAL A 349 -5.69 9.69 -13.61
C VAL A 349 -6.48 8.49 -14.13
N TYR A 350 -7.52 8.72 -14.94
CA TYR A 350 -8.34 7.62 -15.50
C TYR A 350 -7.57 6.78 -16.52
N ALA A 351 -6.76 7.41 -17.37
CA ALA A 351 -5.90 6.70 -18.32
C ALA A 351 -4.87 5.82 -17.60
N TYR A 352 -4.32 6.31 -16.48
CA TYR A 352 -3.44 5.52 -15.63
C TYR A 352 -4.18 4.34 -14.97
N GLY A 353 -5.38 4.55 -14.44
CA GLY A 353 -6.21 3.49 -13.87
C GLY A 353 -6.54 2.38 -14.88
N TRP A 354 -6.94 2.73 -16.10
CA TRP A 354 -7.15 1.75 -17.18
C TRP A 354 -5.89 0.96 -17.52
N ARG A 355 -4.74 1.61 -17.56
CA ARG A 355 -3.46 0.92 -17.80
C ARG A 355 -3.14 -0.06 -16.67
N GLN A 356 -3.36 0.30 -15.42
CA GLN A 356 -3.17 -0.61 -14.28
C GLN A 356 -4.06 -1.85 -14.39
N ILE A 357 -5.32 -1.69 -14.81
CA ILE A 357 -6.26 -2.80 -15.01
C ILE A 357 -5.82 -3.69 -16.17
N GLU A 358 -5.42 -3.12 -17.31
CA GLU A 358 -4.89 -3.88 -18.45
C GLU A 358 -3.67 -4.73 -18.02
N GLU A 359 -2.75 -4.13 -17.26
CA GLU A 359 -1.58 -4.82 -16.74
C GLU A 359 -1.97 -5.92 -15.72
N TYR A 360 -2.90 -5.63 -14.81
CA TYR A 360 -3.40 -6.57 -13.80
C TYR A 360 -4.10 -7.78 -14.43
N VAL A 361 -5.10 -7.55 -15.27
CA VAL A 361 -5.90 -8.59 -15.95
C VAL A 361 -5.01 -9.45 -16.86
N SER A 362 -4.12 -8.81 -17.63
CA SER A 362 -3.17 -9.52 -18.49
C SER A 362 -2.24 -10.42 -17.69
N LYS A 363 -1.72 -9.95 -16.54
CA LYS A 363 -0.88 -10.75 -15.65
C LYS A 363 -1.65 -11.93 -15.08
N ILE A 364 -2.82 -11.69 -14.48
CA ILE A 364 -3.66 -12.75 -13.89
C ILE A 364 -3.97 -13.82 -14.92
N PHE A 365 -4.51 -13.43 -16.07
CA PHE A 365 -4.98 -14.40 -17.06
C PHE A 365 -3.84 -15.18 -17.71
N ARG A 366 -2.75 -14.51 -18.11
CA ARG A 366 -1.65 -15.15 -18.85
C ARG A 366 -0.70 -15.93 -17.95
N ARG A 367 -0.48 -15.46 -16.72
CA ARG A 367 0.41 -16.11 -15.76
C ARG A 367 -0.32 -17.02 -14.78
N LYS A 368 -1.65 -17.04 -14.82
CA LYS A 368 -2.51 -17.88 -13.96
C LYS A 368 -2.28 -17.60 -12.48
N TYR A 369 -2.22 -16.32 -12.11
CA TYR A 369 -2.08 -15.90 -10.72
C TYR A 369 -3.43 -15.91 -10.02
N SER A 370 -3.53 -16.59 -8.88
CA SER A 370 -4.70 -16.62 -8.01
C SER A 370 -4.46 -15.94 -6.66
N THR A 371 -3.19 -15.68 -6.31
CA THR A 371 -2.79 -15.14 -4.99
C THR A 371 -1.88 -13.92 -5.12
N PHE A 372 -1.93 -13.04 -4.12
CA PHE A 372 -1.06 -11.87 -4.02
C PHE A 372 0.43 -12.26 -3.93
N GLY A 373 0.77 -13.38 -3.30
CA GLY A 373 2.14 -13.87 -3.24
C GLY A 373 2.75 -14.15 -4.62
N GLN A 374 1.97 -14.73 -5.54
CA GLN A 374 2.42 -14.95 -6.92
C GLN A 374 2.66 -13.64 -7.67
N LEU A 375 1.83 -12.62 -7.40
CA LEU A 375 1.99 -11.29 -7.98
C LEU A 375 3.25 -10.58 -7.45
N LEU A 376 3.56 -10.73 -6.15
CA LEU A 376 4.78 -10.18 -5.54
C LEU A 376 6.06 -10.84 -6.06
N ASP A 377 6.03 -12.15 -6.33
CA ASP A 377 7.22 -12.89 -6.77
C ASP A 377 7.69 -12.51 -8.17
N ASP A 378 6.78 -12.07 -9.06
CA ASP A 378 7.11 -11.66 -10.43
C ASP A 378 7.75 -10.26 -10.49
N ASN A 379 7.42 -9.38 -9.54
CA ASN A 379 7.99 -8.02 -9.45
C ASN A 379 8.20 -7.57 -8.00
N PRO A 380 9.23 -8.10 -7.30
CA PRO A 380 9.45 -7.77 -5.90
C PRO A 380 9.90 -6.32 -5.71
N ASN A 381 9.36 -5.65 -4.69
CA ASN A 381 9.76 -4.29 -4.32
C ASN A 381 11.22 -4.18 -3.88
N ILE A 382 11.74 -5.27 -3.32
CA ILE A 382 13.13 -5.45 -2.96
C ILE A 382 13.57 -6.87 -3.26
N SER A 383 14.79 -7.04 -3.77
CA SER A 383 15.43 -8.34 -3.90
C SER A 383 16.79 -8.33 -3.22
N SER A 384 17.02 -9.31 -2.34
CA SER A 384 18.35 -9.55 -1.77
C SER A 384 19.29 -10.14 -2.83
N LYS A 385 20.48 -9.56 -2.92
CA LYS A 385 21.60 -10.06 -3.73
C LYS A 385 22.65 -10.78 -2.86
N GLY A 386 22.35 -11.00 -1.58
CA GLY A 386 23.27 -11.59 -0.61
C GLY A 386 24.09 -10.52 0.13
N TYR A 387 25.31 -10.86 0.51
CA TYR A 387 26.21 -9.94 1.23
C TYR A 387 27.67 -10.11 0.82
N VAL A 388 28.48 -9.10 1.14
CA VAL A 388 29.94 -9.16 1.12
C VAL A 388 30.43 -9.21 2.56
N LYS A 389 31.39 -10.07 2.87
CA LYS A 389 32.07 -10.03 4.17
C LYS A 389 33.30 -9.13 4.04
N VAL A 390 33.40 -8.09 4.87
CA VAL A 390 34.58 -7.24 4.99
C VAL A 390 35.10 -7.45 6.40
N ASP A 391 36.22 -8.16 6.52
CA ASP A 391 36.74 -8.73 7.77
C ASP A 391 35.70 -9.64 8.44
N ASP A 392 35.10 -9.19 9.54
CA ASP A 392 34.01 -9.88 10.25
C ASP A 392 32.64 -9.22 10.07
N LYS A 393 32.58 -8.09 9.36
CA LYS A 393 31.33 -7.35 9.12
C LYS A 393 30.66 -7.82 7.83
N LYS A 394 29.33 -8.01 7.86
CA LYS A 394 28.52 -8.24 6.66
C LYS A 394 28.08 -6.89 6.06
N VAL A 395 28.22 -6.76 4.74
CA VAL A 395 27.68 -5.67 3.92
C VAL A 395 26.58 -6.27 3.03
N TYR A 396 25.31 -6.09 3.37
CA TYR A 396 24.21 -6.68 2.59
C TYR A 396 23.95 -5.88 1.31
N VAL A 397 23.55 -6.58 0.25
CA VAL A 397 23.33 -5.97 -1.07
C VAL A 397 21.90 -6.21 -1.50
N PHE A 398 21.21 -5.13 -1.88
CA PHE A 398 19.82 -5.16 -2.30
C PHE A 398 19.62 -4.49 -3.66
N GLU A 399 18.56 -4.88 -4.35
CA GLU A 399 18.02 -4.13 -5.48
C GLU A 399 16.56 -3.78 -5.20
N THR A 400 16.24 -2.49 -5.27
CA THR A 400 14.90 -1.94 -5.04
C THR A 400 14.32 -1.41 -6.34
N ASN A 401 13.02 -1.62 -6.56
CA ASN A 401 12.33 -1.00 -7.69
C ASN A 401 11.95 0.47 -7.40
N ASP A 402 11.31 1.13 -8.37
CA ASP A 402 10.93 2.56 -8.27
C ASP A 402 9.90 2.84 -7.17
N TYR A 403 9.10 1.82 -6.82
CA TYR A 403 8.10 1.83 -5.74
C TYR A 403 8.66 1.36 -4.40
N GLY A 404 9.94 0.97 -4.36
CA GLY A 404 10.63 0.51 -3.17
C GLY A 404 11.10 1.67 -2.29
N VAL A 405 11.47 1.32 -1.06
CA VAL A 405 11.89 2.25 -0.01
C VAL A 405 12.97 3.24 -0.48
N GLY A 406 12.83 4.48 -0.05
CA GLY A 406 13.77 5.56 -0.26
C GLY A 406 15.03 5.43 0.59
N ILE A 407 16.07 6.06 0.08
CA ILE A 407 17.43 6.07 0.61
C ILE A 407 17.47 6.53 2.08
N ASP A 408 16.60 7.47 2.47
CA ASP A 408 16.63 8.09 3.80
C ASP A 408 16.14 7.14 4.90
N GLN A 409 15.24 6.20 4.60
CA GLN A 409 14.76 5.23 5.58
C GLN A 409 15.84 4.22 5.94
N LEU A 410 16.67 3.86 4.96
CA LEU A 410 17.82 2.97 5.13
C LEU A 410 18.91 3.59 6.03
N VAL A 411 18.98 4.92 6.08
CA VAL A 411 19.90 5.69 6.94
C VAL A 411 19.46 5.72 8.40
N ILE A 412 18.15 5.75 8.68
CA ILE A 412 17.58 5.91 10.03
C ILE A 412 17.90 4.73 10.98
N LEU A 413 18.30 3.55 10.46
CA LEU A 413 18.47 2.34 11.30
C LEU A 413 19.90 2.11 11.83
N HIS A 414 20.94 2.22 10.99
CA HIS A 414 22.32 2.16 11.50
C HIS A 414 22.57 3.28 12.52
N ASN A 415 21.79 4.36 12.41
CA ASN A 415 21.75 5.47 13.35
C ASN A 415 21.28 5.09 14.77
N HIS A 416 20.42 4.07 14.93
CA HIS A 416 20.12 3.53 16.26
C HIS A 416 21.32 2.79 16.87
N MET A 417 22.17 2.21 16.02
CA MET A 417 23.34 1.43 16.41
C MET A 417 24.62 2.22 16.65
N ALA A 418 24.54 3.54 16.78
CA ALA A 418 25.65 4.37 17.27
C ALA A 418 25.26 5.38 18.37
N LEU A 419 24.03 5.37 18.87
CA LEU A 419 23.59 6.27 19.95
C LEU A 419 24.37 6.06 21.27
N TYR A 420 24.89 4.85 21.49
CA TYR A 420 25.16 4.32 22.82
C TYR A 420 26.55 4.68 23.39
N ARG A 421 26.57 5.69 24.26
CA ARG A 421 27.60 5.85 25.32
C ARG A 421 26.94 6.17 26.66
N GLU A 422 27.46 5.52 27.71
CA GLU A 422 26.96 5.42 29.10
C GLU A 422 25.55 4.85 29.28
N ASP A 423 24.51 5.52 28.74
CA ASP A 423 23.25 5.69 29.48
C ASP A 423 22.32 4.46 29.50
N PHE A 424 22.22 3.73 28.39
CA PHE A 424 21.11 2.82 28.13
C PHE A 424 21.61 1.52 27.45
N LYS A 425 22.06 0.54 28.25
CA LYS A 425 22.71 -0.68 27.77
C LYS A 425 21.76 -1.62 27.02
N THR A 426 21.70 -1.51 25.70
CA THR A 426 21.17 -2.56 24.82
C THR A 426 22.31 -3.37 24.23
N ILE A 427 22.25 -4.70 24.31
CA ILE A 427 23.11 -5.61 23.52
C ILE A 427 22.43 -5.73 22.16
N LEU A 428 22.76 -4.83 21.23
CA LEU A 428 22.25 -4.90 19.86
C LEU A 428 23.41 -5.10 18.89
N PRO A 429 23.27 -5.98 17.88
CA PRO A 429 24.35 -6.28 16.94
C PRO A 429 24.73 -5.02 16.16
N ALA A 430 26.04 -4.79 15.97
CA ALA A 430 26.52 -3.69 15.15
C ALA A 430 25.92 -3.81 13.74
N PHE A 431 25.16 -2.79 13.33
CA PHE A 431 24.31 -2.83 12.14
C PHE A 431 25.11 -3.17 10.88
N ALA A 432 24.50 -3.95 9.99
CA ALA A 432 25.17 -4.33 8.77
C ALA A 432 25.15 -3.16 7.77
N ASP A 433 26.31 -2.83 7.20
CA ASP A 433 26.37 -1.85 6.12
C ASP A 433 25.56 -2.39 4.94
N ILE A 434 25.05 -1.49 4.11
CA ILE A 434 24.19 -1.90 2.99
C ILE A 434 24.58 -1.19 1.71
N ILE A 435 24.48 -1.92 0.61
CA ILE A 435 24.56 -1.39 -0.75
C ILE A 435 23.21 -1.60 -1.42
N VAL A 436 22.62 -0.54 -1.94
CA VAL A 436 21.33 -0.60 -2.63
C VAL A 436 21.47 -0.19 -4.09
N PHE A 437 20.97 -1.03 -4.98
CA PHE A 437 20.76 -0.72 -6.38
C PHE A 437 19.35 -0.19 -6.58
N LYS A 438 19.21 1.01 -7.14
CA LYS A 438 17.92 1.59 -7.54
C LYS A 438 18.01 2.14 -8.95
N LYS A 439 16.93 1.97 -9.72
CA LYS A 439 16.79 2.63 -11.02
C LYS A 439 16.10 3.98 -10.77
N VAL A 440 16.66 5.05 -11.32
CA VAL A 440 16.10 6.41 -11.20
C VAL A 440 16.17 7.06 -12.57
N GLY A 441 15.02 7.36 -13.16
CA GLY A 441 14.96 8.02 -14.47
C GLY A 441 15.69 7.27 -15.59
N GLY A 442 15.70 5.93 -15.55
CA GLY A 442 16.43 5.10 -16.52
C GLY A 442 17.90 4.82 -16.18
N ILE A 443 18.45 5.48 -15.16
CA ILE A 443 19.83 5.32 -14.69
C ILE A 443 19.86 4.32 -13.53
N HIS A 444 20.80 3.37 -13.56
CA HIS A 444 21.01 2.45 -12.44
C HIS A 444 22.05 3.06 -11.49
N VAL A 445 21.69 3.27 -10.24
CA VAL A 445 22.56 3.85 -9.20
C VAL A 445 22.79 2.80 -8.11
N ALA A 446 24.03 2.66 -7.67
CA ALA A 446 24.41 1.88 -6.50
C ALA A 446 24.82 2.83 -5.39
N THR A 447 24.26 2.67 -4.19
CA THR A 447 24.56 3.54 -3.04
C THR A 447 24.97 2.72 -1.84
N LEU A 448 26.13 3.04 -1.26
CA LEU A 448 26.60 2.52 0.03
C LEU A 448 26.10 3.40 1.17
N PHE A 449 25.61 2.74 2.22
CA PHE A 449 25.33 3.34 3.52
C PHE A 449 26.17 2.63 4.59
N ALA A 450 27.09 3.37 5.19
CA ALA A 450 27.92 2.94 6.31
C ALA A 450 27.99 4.05 7.36
N VAL A 451 28.10 3.74 8.66
CA VAL A 451 28.22 4.76 9.71
C VAL A 451 29.63 4.76 10.30
N HIS A 452 30.25 5.95 10.32
CA HIS A 452 31.61 6.13 10.84
C HIS A 452 31.63 6.06 12.38
N LYS A 453 32.77 5.67 12.97
CA LYS A 453 32.93 5.70 14.44
C LYS A 453 32.87 7.15 14.94
N THR A 454 31.92 7.45 15.84
CA THR A 454 31.84 8.77 16.47
C THR A 454 32.88 8.92 17.58
N LYS A 455 33.48 10.11 17.66
CA LYS A 455 34.46 10.46 18.70
C LYS A 455 33.75 10.97 19.98
N TYR A 456 32.58 11.60 19.81
CA TYR A 456 31.74 12.20 20.84
C TYR A 456 30.36 11.51 20.97
N LYS A 457 29.58 11.86 21.99
CA LYS A 457 28.23 11.33 22.29
C LYS A 457 27.18 12.05 21.43
N SER A 458 26.39 11.31 20.65
CA SER A 458 25.33 11.89 19.81
C SER A 458 24.03 12.11 20.60
N LEU A 459 23.32 13.19 20.29
CA LEU A 459 22.10 13.62 21.01
C LEU A 459 20.80 13.14 20.32
N SER A 460 20.90 12.41 19.22
CA SER A 460 19.77 11.88 18.46
C SER A 460 20.24 10.80 17.49
N PRO A 461 19.44 9.75 17.20
CA PRO A 461 19.72 8.86 16.06
C PRO A 461 19.89 9.65 14.76
N TYR A 462 19.17 10.77 14.58
CA TYR A 462 19.25 11.59 13.37
C TYR A 462 20.54 12.44 13.23
N HIS A 463 21.49 12.38 14.19
CA HIS A 463 22.71 13.21 14.22
C HIS A 463 24.01 12.39 14.22
N LEU A 464 24.12 11.37 13.37
CA LEU A 464 25.34 10.55 13.24
C LEU A 464 26.05 10.78 11.90
N PRO A 465 27.39 10.66 11.84
CA PRO A 465 28.15 10.77 10.61
C PRO A 465 27.93 9.53 9.74
N VAL A 466 27.00 9.64 8.79
CA VAL A 466 26.72 8.61 7.79
C VAL A 466 27.64 8.85 6.59
N ILE A 467 28.31 7.80 6.15
CA ILE A 467 29.01 7.78 4.87
C ILE A 467 28.00 7.32 3.83
N THR A 468 27.63 8.26 2.96
CA THR A 468 26.87 7.98 1.76
C THR A 468 27.78 8.14 0.56
N ARG A 469 27.91 7.08 -0.23
CA ARG A 469 28.62 7.09 -1.50
C ARG A 469 27.73 6.47 -2.56
N ALA A 470 27.55 7.14 -3.68
CA ALA A 470 26.71 6.69 -4.77
C ALA A 470 27.50 6.67 -6.07
N VAL A 471 27.32 5.62 -6.87
CA VAL A 471 27.92 5.50 -8.19
C VAL A 471 26.90 5.08 -9.23
N GLN A 472 27.03 5.62 -10.43
CA GLN A 472 26.27 5.13 -11.56
C GLN A 472 26.78 3.75 -11.99
N VAL A 473 25.88 2.77 -12.03
CA VAL A 473 26.20 1.44 -12.54
C VAL A 473 26.31 1.50 -14.06
N THR A 474 27.51 1.33 -14.59
CA THR A 474 27.81 1.43 -16.03
C THR A 474 28.72 0.31 -16.52
N LYS A 475 28.62 0.02 -17.83
CA LYS A 475 29.44 -0.97 -18.56
C LYS A 475 30.77 -0.40 -19.06
N ARG A 476 31.04 0.90 -18.88
CA ARG A 476 32.29 1.53 -19.35
C ARG A 476 33.49 0.89 -18.65
N LYS A 477 34.51 0.50 -19.44
CA LYS A 477 35.69 -0.24 -18.95
C LYS A 477 36.50 0.50 -17.88
N ASP A 478 36.41 1.83 -17.86
CA ASP A 478 37.20 2.70 -16.98
C ASP A 478 36.40 3.27 -15.79
N ALA A 479 35.11 2.91 -15.66
CA ALA A 479 34.21 3.58 -14.73
C ALA A 479 34.49 3.33 -13.24
N TYR A 480 35.26 2.28 -12.93
CA TYR A 480 35.62 1.90 -11.55
C TYR A 480 37.12 1.75 -11.39
N LYS A 481 37.91 2.45 -12.22
CA LYS A 481 39.36 2.52 -12.06
C LYS A 481 39.67 3.39 -10.86
N PHE A 482 40.57 2.91 -10.01
CA PHE A 482 41.12 3.69 -8.91
C PHE A 482 42.32 4.46 -9.45
N GLU A 483 42.33 5.78 -9.26
CA GLU A 483 43.58 6.52 -9.25
C GLU A 483 44.20 6.28 -7.87
N LEU A 484 44.95 5.19 -7.75
CA LEU A 484 45.74 4.92 -6.55
C LEU A 484 46.92 5.89 -6.57
N ASP A 485 46.94 6.78 -5.58
CA ASP A 485 48.12 7.57 -5.24
C ASP A 485 49.08 6.60 -4.53
N ASP A 486 50.21 6.26 -5.15
CA ASP A 486 51.15 5.22 -4.68
C ASP A 486 51.67 5.49 -3.24
N GLU A 487 51.59 6.73 -2.75
CA GLU A 487 51.98 7.11 -1.38
C GLU A 487 50.94 6.70 -0.30
N LYS A 488 49.70 6.34 -0.67
CA LYS A 488 48.64 5.94 0.28
C LYS A 488 48.57 4.42 0.52
N GLU A 489 49.23 3.59 -0.28
CA GLU A 489 49.19 2.12 -0.12
C GLU A 489 49.74 1.64 1.23
N GLU A 490 50.70 2.34 1.83
CA GLU A 490 51.36 1.90 3.06
C GLU A 490 50.51 2.00 4.34
N LYS A 491 49.29 2.55 4.28
CA LYS A 491 48.43 2.72 5.48
C LYS A 491 47.11 1.94 5.48
N PHE A 492 46.80 1.18 4.43
CA PHE A 492 45.60 0.36 4.45
C PHE A 492 45.91 -1.00 5.08
N ASP A 493 45.46 -1.22 6.32
CA ASP A 493 45.36 -2.58 6.88
C ASP A 493 44.68 -3.49 5.85
N ILE A 494 45.31 -4.61 5.51
CA ILE A 494 44.80 -5.57 4.52
C ILE A 494 43.49 -6.16 5.06
N ARG A 495 42.36 -5.53 4.72
CA ARG A 495 41.04 -6.06 5.04
C ARG A 495 40.72 -7.27 4.17
N THR A 496 40.21 -8.32 4.79
CA THR A 496 39.81 -9.55 4.08
C THR A 496 38.41 -9.34 3.50
N ILE A 497 38.28 -9.27 2.17
CA ILE A 497 36.97 -9.11 1.51
C ILE A 497 36.54 -10.43 0.84
N ASP A 498 35.40 -10.95 1.23
CA ASP A 498 34.78 -12.16 0.67
C ASP A 498 33.45 -11.84 -0.03
N TYR A 499 33.42 -12.05 -1.34
CA TYR A 499 32.26 -11.84 -2.21
C TYR A 499 31.45 -13.12 -2.48
N THR A 500 31.80 -14.26 -1.87
CA THR A 500 31.22 -15.59 -2.15
C THR A 500 29.71 -15.65 -1.91
N TYR A 501 29.20 -14.83 -1.00
CA TYR A 501 27.78 -14.81 -0.63
C TYR A 501 26.92 -13.94 -1.54
N LEU A 502 27.50 -13.27 -2.55
CA LEU A 502 26.75 -12.51 -3.54
C LEU A 502 26.15 -13.41 -4.64
N ARG A 503 24.91 -13.12 -5.02
CA ARG A 503 24.15 -13.89 -6.03
C ARG A 503 23.46 -12.97 -7.04
N LYS A 504 23.30 -13.48 -8.27
CA LYS A 504 22.50 -12.84 -9.35
C LYS A 504 22.88 -11.37 -9.63
N LEU A 505 24.17 -11.10 -9.87
CA LEU A 505 24.70 -9.77 -10.20
C LEU A 505 25.36 -9.75 -11.57
N THR A 506 25.14 -8.66 -12.32
CA THR A 506 25.87 -8.34 -13.53
C THR A 506 27.31 -7.88 -13.22
N GLN A 507 28.23 -7.98 -14.18
CA GLN A 507 29.61 -7.52 -14.01
C GLN A 507 29.70 -6.02 -13.61
N PRO A 508 28.93 -5.08 -14.22
CA PRO A 508 28.86 -3.69 -13.75
C PRO A 508 28.47 -3.54 -12.28
N GLN A 509 27.49 -4.32 -11.82
CA GLN A 509 27.05 -4.29 -10.41
C GLN A 509 28.16 -4.78 -9.48
N ARG A 510 28.89 -5.85 -9.86
CA ARG A 510 30.05 -6.32 -9.10
C ARG A 510 31.15 -5.25 -9.02
N GLY A 511 31.42 -4.56 -10.13
CA GLY A 511 32.38 -3.46 -10.19
C GLY A 511 31.98 -2.30 -9.27
N ALA A 512 30.72 -1.88 -9.32
CA ALA A 512 30.19 -0.83 -8.45
C ALA A 512 30.28 -1.21 -6.95
N ILE A 513 29.96 -2.45 -6.57
CA ILE A 513 30.10 -2.93 -5.18
C ILE A 513 31.56 -2.85 -4.73
N SER A 514 32.48 -3.39 -5.52
CA SER A 514 33.91 -3.37 -5.17
C SER A 514 34.44 -1.94 -5.05
N TYR A 515 33.97 -1.02 -5.91
CA TYR A 515 34.34 0.38 -5.84
C TYR A 515 33.83 1.05 -4.57
N LEU A 516 32.53 0.89 -4.28
CA LEU A 516 31.90 1.46 -3.08
C LEU A 516 32.53 0.94 -1.80
N ILE A 517 32.84 -0.36 -1.70
CA ILE A 517 33.52 -0.94 -0.54
C ILE A 517 34.92 -0.34 -0.39
N LYS A 518 35.68 -0.25 -1.49
CA LYS A 518 37.05 0.28 -1.46
C LYS A 518 37.08 1.76 -1.11
N GLU A 519 36.38 2.62 -1.82
CA GLU A 519 36.39 4.06 -1.48
C GLU A 519 35.66 4.36 -0.17
N GLY A 520 34.47 3.80 0.02
CA GLY A 520 33.60 4.17 1.13
C GLY A 520 34.04 3.62 2.48
N LEU A 521 34.80 2.52 2.52
CA LEU A 521 35.26 1.90 3.76
C LEU A 521 36.77 1.92 3.98
N PHE A 522 37.60 2.20 2.95
CA PHE A 522 39.05 2.31 3.12
C PHE A 522 39.54 3.75 3.32
N GLU A 523 38.93 4.79 2.72
CA GLU A 523 39.39 6.19 2.88
C GLU A 523 39.18 6.82 4.27
N LEU A 524 38.97 6.02 5.33
CA LEU A 524 38.51 6.49 6.65
C LEU A 524 39.36 6.02 7.83
#